data_AF-X0YS64-F1
#
_entry.id   AF-X0YS64-F1
#
_cell.length_a   1.000
_cell.length_b   1.000
_cell.length_c   1.000
_cell.angle_alpha   90.00
_cell.angle_beta   90.00
_cell.angle_gamma   90.00
#
_symmetry.space_group_name_H-M   'P 1'
#
loop_
_entity.id
_entity.type
_entity.pdbx_description
1 polymer ?
#
loop_
_entity_poly.entity_id
_entity_poly.type
_entity_poly.pdbx_seq_one_letter_code
_entity_poly.pdbx_strand_id
1 'polypeptide(L)'
;MVALWHIYYVKKCRCTHPPKGKFVAVVCTSPNPYGFLVNSEIAPFIKKRPEFLASQVMIEVLRYSFLTHNSYIDCSRLRSFKSGELHSIQNINNNTRKAIKGIVSGSRLIEPIYKKLICGK
;
A
#
# COMPACT_ATOMS: atom_id res chain seq x y z
N MET A 1 -14.03 -9.82 8.65
CA MET A 1 -12.60 -9.76 9.06
C MET A 1 -11.81 -9.19 7.88
N VAL A 2 -10.87 -8.27 8.10
CA VAL A 2 -10.06 -7.71 7.00
C VAL A 2 -8.89 -8.66 6.75
N ALA A 3 -8.88 -9.29 5.57
CA ALA A 3 -7.77 -10.12 5.11
C ALA A 3 -6.50 -9.28 4.91
N LEU A 4 -5.39 -9.76 5.46
CA LEU A 4 -4.06 -9.21 5.20
C LEU A 4 -3.56 -9.62 3.82
N TRP A 5 -2.63 -8.85 3.27
CA TRP A 5 -2.07 -9.08 1.94
C TRP A 5 -3.13 -9.08 0.85
N HIS A 6 -4.06 -8.14 0.98
CA HIS A 6 -5.20 -7.97 0.09
C HIS A 6 -5.33 -6.50 -0.32
N ILE A 7 -5.78 -6.27 -1.55
CA ILE A 7 -6.13 -4.95 -2.08
C ILE A 7 -7.59 -4.66 -1.76
N TYR A 8 -7.85 -3.46 -1.27
CA TYR A 8 -9.18 -2.93 -1.02
C TYR A 8 -9.39 -1.63 -1.78
N TYR A 9 -10.64 -1.33 -2.11
CA TYR A 9 -11.06 -0.02 -2.57
C TYR A 9 -11.69 0.77 -1.41
N VAL A 10 -11.30 2.03 -1.29
CA VAL A 10 -11.87 3.00 -0.34
C VAL A 10 -12.51 4.13 -1.14
N LYS A 11 -13.85 4.21 -1.13
CA LYS A 11 -14.62 5.13 -1.97
C LYS A 11 -14.33 6.60 -1.71
N LYS A 12 -14.20 6.99 -0.44
CA LYS A 12 -13.89 8.36 0.01
C LYS A 12 -12.65 8.35 0.89
N CYS A 13 -11.48 8.14 0.28
CA CYS A 13 -10.24 8.01 1.03
C CYS A 13 -9.85 9.34 1.69
N ARG A 14 -9.84 9.37 3.04
CA ARG A 14 -9.41 10.54 3.82
C ARG A 14 -7.92 10.86 3.71
N CYS A 15 -7.13 9.97 3.09
CA CYS A 15 -5.70 10.18 2.91
C CYS A 15 -5.37 11.07 1.69
N THR A 16 -6.38 11.50 0.93
CA THR A 16 -6.23 12.41 -0.20
C THR A 16 -7.06 13.67 0.00
N HIS A 17 -6.60 14.79 -0.56
CA HIS A 17 -7.36 16.04 -0.59
C HIS A 17 -7.47 16.53 -2.05
N PRO A 18 -8.69 16.72 -2.58
CA PRO A 18 -9.97 16.34 -1.97
C PRO A 18 -10.10 14.81 -1.79
N PRO A 19 -11.00 14.33 -0.90
CA PRO A 19 -11.25 12.90 -0.74
C PRO A 19 -11.70 12.27 -2.06
N LYS A 20 -11.07 11.15 -2.45
CA LYS A 20 -11.42 10.41 -3.67
C LYS A 20 -11.25 8.91 -3.51
N GLY A 21 -11.73 8.16 -4.49
CA GLY A 21 -11.53 6.72 -4.57
C GLY A 21 -10.05 6.35 -4.61
N LYS A 22 -9.62 5.43 -3.76
CA LYS A 22 -8.27 4.89 -3.77
C LYS A 22 -8.25 3.40 -3.50
N PHE A 23 -7.28 2.72 -4.11
CA PHE A 23 -6.94 1.35 -3.74
C PHE A 23 -5.88 1.36 -2.63
N VAL A 24 -5.96 0.36 -1.76
CA VAL A 24 -5.15 0.21 -0.56
C VAL A 24 -4.66 -1.22 -0.44
N ALA A 25 -3.34 -1.41 -0.36
CA ALA A 25 -2.72 -2.68 -0.03
C ALA A 25 -2.63 -2.85 1.49
N VAL A 26 -3.54 -3.62 2.09
CA VAL A 26 -3.53 -3.88 3.54
C VAL A 26 -2.49 -4.95 3.86
N VAL A 27 -1.58 -4.65 4.78
CA VAL A 27 -0.37 -5.46 5.04
C VAL A 27 -0.23 -5.91 6.49
N CYS A 28 -0.84 -5.20 7.44
CA CYS A 28 -0.86 -5.58 8.85
C CYS A 28 -2.06 -4.97 9.59
N THR A 29 -2.21 -5.31 10.87
CA THR A 29 -3.28 -4.82 11.77
C THR A 29 -2.72 -4.52 13.16
N SER A 30 -3.09 -3.38 13.76
CA SER A 30 -2.79 -3.04 15.17
C SER A 30 -3.51 -1.78 15.68
N PRO A 31 -4.63 -1.86 16.42
CA PRO A 31 -5.71 -2.85 16.29
C PRO A 31 -6.49 -2.69 14.96
N ASN A 32 -6.33 -1.54 14.29
CA ASN A 32 -6.95 -1.26 13.00
C ASN A 32 -6.15 -1.86 11.84
N PRO A 33 -6.76 -2.10 10.66
CA PRO A 33 -6.04 -2.37 9.42
C PRO A 33 -5.09 -1.24 9.02
N TYR A 34 -3.89 -1.60 8.60
CA TYR A 34 -2.91 -0.68 8.02
C TYR A 34 -2.54 -1.09 6.61
N GLY A 35 -2.45 -0.10 5.72
CA GLY A 35 -2.11 -0.34 4.33
C GLY A 35 -1.41 0.82 3.65
N PHE A 36 -0.90 0.52 2.47
CA PHE A 36 -0.23 1.45 1.56
C PHE A 36 -1.19 1.87 0.45
N LEU A 37 -1.13 3.14 0.03
CA LEU A 37 -1.95 3.62 -1.07
C LEU A 37 -1.40 3.12 -2.41
N VAL A 38 -2.31 2.81 -3.34
CA VAL A 38 -1.97 2.57 -4.74
C VAL A 38 -2.22 3.85 -5.54
N ASN A 39 -1.21 4.24 -6.32
CA ASN A 39 -1.25 5.41 -7.17
C ASN A 39 -0.99 5.00 -8.63
N SER A 40 -1.73 5.60 -9.55
CA SER A 40 -1.51 5.49 -10.99
C SER A 40 -0.11 5.94 -11.40
N GLU A 41 0.39 6.98 -10.74
CA GLU A 41 1.64 7.63 -11.03
C GLU A 41 2.38 8.01 -9.74
N ILE A 42 3.70 8.10 -9.85
CA ILE A 42 4.55 8.62 -8.78
C ILE A 42 4.53 10.16 -8.84
N ALA A 43 4.07 10.80 -7.78
CA ALA A 43 3.99 12.26 -7.70
C ALA A 43 5.38 12.93 -7.87
N PRO A 44 5.48 14.11 -8.51
CA PRO A 44 6.76 14.80 -8.71
C PRO A 44 7.56 15.05 -7.42
N PHE A 45 6.85 15.32 -6.33
CA PHE A 45 7.45 15.47 -4.99
C PHE A 45 8.21 14.21 -4.54
N ILE A 46 7.65 13.02 -4.81
CA ILE A 46 8.26 11.73 -4.46
C ILE A 46 9.48 11.49 -5.35
N LYS A 47 9.38 11.80 -6.66
CA LYS A 47 10.51 11.64 -7.61
C LYS A 47 11.75 12.45 -7.20
N LYS A 48 11.56 13.60 -6.55
CA LYS A 48 12.66 14.47 -6.07
C LYS A 48 13.34 13.97 -4.79
N ARG A 49 12.84 12.90 -4.15
CA ARG A 49 13.35 12.40 -2.87
C ARG A 49 13.72 10.91 -2.98
N PRO A 50 15.02 10.57 -3.06
CA PRO A 50 15.48 9.21 -3.34
C PRO A 50 14.89 8.13 -2.41
N GLU A 51 14.78 8.40 -1.12
CA GLU A 51 14.20 7.48 -0.13
C GLU A 51 12.70 7.17 -0.37
N PHE A 52 11.92 8.17 -0.80
CA PHE A 52 10.50 7.99 -1.11
C PHE A 52 10.33 7.30 -2.46
N LEU A 53 11.17 7.63 -3.44
CA LEU A 53 11.18 7.00 -4.75
C LEU A 53 11.57 5.51 -4.67
N ALA A 54 12.58 5.17 -3.86
CA ALA A 54 12.98 3.80 -3.58
C ALA A 54 11.92 2.99 -2.81
N SER A 55 10.92 3.67 -2.23
CA SER A 55 9.80 3.05 -1.52
C SER A 55 8.59 2.73 -2.41
N GLN A 56 8.70 2.87 -3.73
CA GLN A 56 7.61 2.60 -4.66
C GLN A 56 7.71 1.17 -5.22
N VAL A 57 6.66 0.36 -5.06
CA VAL A 57 6.54 -0.96 -5.69
C VAL A 57 5.65 -0.86 -6.92
N MET A 58 6.20 -1.03 -8.10
CA MET A 58 5.41 -1.12 -9.32
C MET A 58 4.55 -2.40 -9.32
N ILE A 59 3.30 -2.27 -9.73
CA ILE A 59 2.38 -3.36 -10.00
C ILE A 59 1.87 -3.26 -11.44
N GLU A 60 1.83 -4.41 -12.11
CA GLU A 60 1.49 -4.52 -13.53
C GLU A 60 -0.03 -4.68 -13.71
N VAL A 61 -0.58 -4.02 -14.72
CA VAL A 61 -2.01 -4.14 -15.10
C VAL A 61 -2.43 -5.59 -15.32
N LEU A 62 -1.56 -6.40 -15.95
CA LEU A 62 -1.83 -7.80 -16.29
C LEU A 62 -1.99 -8.71 -15.05
N ARG A 63 -1.55 -8.27 -13.87
CA ARG A 63 -1.62 -9.05 -12.63
C ARG A 63 -2.79 -8.66 -11.73
N TYR A 64 -3.43 -7.53 -12.00
CA TYR A 64 -4.44 -6.93 -11.12
C TYR A 64 -5.60 -6.39 -11.94
N SER A 65 -6.71 -7.13 -11.96
CA SER A 65 -7.85 -6.88 -12.87
C SER A 65 -8.57 -5.54 -12.63
N PHE A 66 -8.39 -4.93 -11.45
CA PHE A 66 -8.97 -3.63 -11.11
C PHE A 66 -8.16 -2.45 -11.67
N LEU A 67 -6.95 -2.70 -12.20
CA LEU A 67 -6.12 -1.68 -12.80
C LEU A 67 -6.47 -1.52 -14.29
N THR A 68 -6.43 -0.29 -14.78
CA THR A 68 -6.36 0.02 -16.23
C THR A 68 -4.93 0.37 -16.67
N HIS A 69 -4.07 0.55 -15.67
CA HIS A 69 -2.70 1.04 -15.62
C HIS A 69 -1.63 0.10 -15.06
N ASN A 70 -0.36 0.23 -15.44
CA ASN A 70 0.66 -0.01 -14.41
C ASN A 70 0.50 1.03 -13.29
N SER A 71 0.73 0.63 -12.06
CA SER A 71 0.52 1.50 -10.89
C SER A 71 1.61 1.24 -9.85
N TYR A 72 1.60 2.00 -8.77
CA TYR A 72 2.63 1.98 -7.74
C TYR A 72 1.99 1.89 -6.37
N ILE A 73 2.44 0.91 -5.57
CA ILE A 73 2.15 0.85 -4.13
C ILE A 73 3.18 1.71 -3.42
N ASP A 74 2.72 2.79 -2.78
CA ASP A 74 3.56 3.72 -2.06
C ASP A 74 3.86 3.19 -0.65
N CYS A 75 4.98 2.48 -0.51
CA CYS A 75 5.43 1.90 0.75
C CYS A 75 6.16 2.91 1.67
N SER A 76 6.19 4.20 1.31
CA SER A 76 6.84 5.24 2.12
C SER A 76 6.01 5.65 3.33
N ARG A 77 4.68 5.45 3.27
CA ARG A 77 3.77 5.93 4.32
C ARG A 77 2.65 4.95 4.58
N LEU A 78 2.71 4.28 5.73
CA LEU A 78 1.66 3.40 6.20
C LEU A 78 0.46 4.22 6.72
N ARG A 79 -0.76 3.79 6.38
CA ARG A 79 -2.01 4.48 6.75
C ARG A 79 -2.95 3.53 7.46
N SER A 80 -3.61 4.00 8.50
CA SER A 80 -4.67 3.25 9.19
C SER A 80 -6.02 3.45 8.52
N PHE A 81 -6.81 2.38 8.50
CA PHE A 81 -8.16 2.35 7.93
C PHE A 81 -9.15 1.74 8.92
N LYS A 82 -10.42 2.15 8.85
CA LYS A 82 -11.54 1.51 9.55
C LYS A 82 -12.02 0.34 8.70
N SER A 83 -12.30 -0.81 9.30
CA SER A 83 -12.74 -2.00 8.55
C SER A 83 -13.95 -1.75 7.64
N GLY A 84 -14.90 -0.90 8.07
CA GLY A 84 -16.09 -0.56 7.27
C GLY A 84 -15.84 0.29 6.03
N GLU A 85 -14.64 0.86 5.84
CA GLU A 85 -14.31 1.64 4.64
C GLU A 85 -13.57 0.83 3.56
N LEU A 86 -13.23 -0.43 3.87
CA LEU A 86 -12.42 -1.31 3.03
C LEU A 86 -13.31 -2.28 2.24
N HIS A 87 -13.45 -2.04 0.95
CA HIS A 87 -14.18 -2.93 0.04
C HIS A 87 -13.21 -3.87 -0.67
N SER A 88 -13.33 -5.17 -0.39
CA SER A 88 -12.40 -6.21 -0.87
C SER A 88 -12.34 -6.25 -2.41
N ILE A 89 -11.14 -6.32 -2.98
CA ILE A 89 -10.92 -6.42 -4.43
C ILE A 89 -10.19 -7.70 -4.81
N GLN A 90 -8.91 -7.83 -4.46
CA GLN A 90 -8.07 -8.96 -4.90
C GLN A 90 -6.90 -9.21 -3.93
N ASN A 91 -6.48 -10.48 -3.81
CA ASN A 91 -5.24 -10.84 -3.13
C ASN A 91 -3.98 -10.19 -3.75
N ILE A 92 -3.03 -9.80 -2.91
CA ILE A 92 -1.70 -9.39 -3.35
C ILE A 92 -0.90 -10.64 -3.71
N ASN A 93 -0.35 -10.69 -4.92
CA ASN A 93 0.44 -11.84 -5.35
C ASN A 93 1.77 -11.96 -4.59
N ASN A 94 2.37 -13.15 -4.60
CA ASN A 94 3.59 -13.43 -3.84
C ASN A 94 4.79 -12.56 -4.22
N ASN A 95 4.94 -12.18 -5.48
CA ASN A 95 6.06 -11.35 -5.94
C ASN A 95 5.92 -9.91 -5.43
N THR A 96 4.73 -9.33 -5.55
CA THR A 96 4.42 -8.02 -4.97
C THR A 96 4.57 -8.03 -3.46
N ARG A 97 4.10 -9.08 -2.78
CA ARG A 97 4.28 -9.25 -1.33
C ARG A 97 5.77 -9.29 -0.94
N LYS A 98 6.61 -10.03 -1.66
CA LYS A 98 8.07 -10.07 -1.45
C LYS A 98 8.70 -8.68 -1.66
N ALA A 99 8.32 -7.97 -2.72
CA ALA A 99 8.82 -6.63 -3.02
C ALA A 99 8.48 -5.62 -1.90
N ILE A 100 7.22 -5.61 -1.43
CA ILE A 100 6.79 -4.77 -0.30
C ILE A 100 7.63 -5.09 0.95
N LYS A 101 7.76 -6.37 1.31
CA LYS A 101 8.56 -6.78 2.48
C LYS A 101 10.03 -6.36 2.39
N GLY A 102 10.63 -6.50 1.20
CA GLY A 102 12.00 -6.08 0.96
C GLY A 102 12.19 -4.59 1.25
N ILE A 103 11.36 -3.74 0.64
CA ILE A 103 11.39 -2.28 0.88
C ILE A 103 11.12 -1.94 2.34
N VAL A 104 10.07 -2.50 2.95
CA VAL A 104 9.68 -2.18 4.33
C VAL A 104 10.77 -2.55 5.33
N SER A 105 11.46 -3.69 5.13
CA SER A 105 12.53 -4.12 6.04
C SER A 105 13.68 -3.09 6.11
N GLY A 106 14.12 -2.58 4.96
CA GLY A 106 15.22 -1.61 4.85
C GLY A 106 14.82 -0.15 5.05
N SER A 107 13.53 0.18 4.97
CA SER A 107 13.06 1.57 4.97
C SER A 107 13.25 2.27 6.31
N ARG A 108 13.75 3.51 6.32
CA ARG A 108 13.76 4.37 7.51
C ARG A 108 12.42 5.09 7.74
N LEU A 109 11.48 4.98 6.79
CA LEU A 109 10.20 5.69 6.79
C LEU A 109 9.09 4.92 7.53
N ILE A 110 9.33 3.66 7.86
CA ILE A 110 8.39 2.78 8.57
C ILE A 110 8.90 2.50 9.97
N GLU A 111 8.07 2.73 10.97
CA GLU A 111 8.44 2.49 12.36
C GLU A 111 8.74 1.00 12.63
N PRO A 112 9.69 0.68 13.53
CA PRO A 112 10.12 -0.69 13.81
C PRO A 112 8.97 -1.66 14.13
N ILE A 113 7.95 -1.22 14.87
CA ILE A 113 6.81 -2.06 15.24
C ILE A 113 6.04 -2.55 14.01
N TYR A 114 5.81 -1.69 13.02
CA TYR A 114 5.12 -2.09 11.79
C TYR A 114 6.00 -2.95 10.89
N LYS A 115 7.32 -2.75 10.90
CA LYS A 115 8.24 -3.66 10.21
C LYS A 115 8.11 -5.08 10.75
N LYS A 116 8.03 -5.23 12.07
CA LYS A 116 7.83 -6.53 12.71
C LYS A 116 6.51 -7.18 12.30
N LEU A 117 5.42 -6.44 12.35
CA LEU A 117 4.10 -6.92 11.95
C LEU A 117 4.02 -7.30 10.46
N ILE A 118 4.65 -6.53 9.57
CA ILE A 118 4.60 -6.75 8.12
C ILE A 118 5.57 -7.86 7.70
N CYS A 119 6.81 -7.83 8.19
CA CYS A 119 7.85 -8.73 7.73
C CYS A 119 7.89 -10.04 8.52
N GLY A 120 7.32 -10.09 9.73
CA GLY A 120 7.36 -11.26 10.61
C GLY A 120 8.73 -11.49 11.25
N LYS A 121 9.49 -10.41 11.47
CA LYS A 121 10.83 -10.40 12.08
C LYS A 121 10.84 -9.48 13.28
#